data_AF-A0A1C5M5A2-F1
#
_entry.id   AF-A0A1C5M5A2-F1
#
_cell.length_a   1.000
_cell.length_b   1.000
_cell.length_c   1.000
_cell.angle_alpha   90.00
_cell.angle_beta   90.00
_cell.angle_gamma   90.00
#
_symmetry.space_group_name_H-M   'P 1'
#
loop_
_entity.id
_entity.type
_entity.pdbx_description
1 polymer ?
#
loop_
_entity_poly.entity_id
_entity_poly.type
_entity_poly.pdbx_seq_one_letter_code
_entity_poly.pdbx_strand_id
1 'polypeptide(L)'
;MEKKMFCYQREQTDTAKLQDELTGALIALARAVDGAETISPRTSQVILKGLFTTITNVSFDNAAIEKMIREVRAEKERLVPDCSKCPSPCGKTAEYNMQQLWNADEDIRSLKSLILFGIRGMSAYAYLANVLDYEDDEVNRFFCEALFRIGYEESVETLLPTVLKVGEIHLKCMALLDKANTEIC
;
A
#
# COMPACT_ATOMS: atom_id res chain seq x y z
N MET A 1 35.16 10.02 -26.23
CA MET A 1 34.11 10.36 -27.22
C MET A 1 32.78 9.95 -26.62
N GLU A 2 32.13 10.91 -25.98
CA GLU A 2 30.83 10.77 -25.32
C GLU A 2 29.75 10.42 -26.34
N LYS A 3 28.95 9.39 -26.06
CA LYS A 3 27.64 9.21 -26.68
C LYS A 3 26.58 9.20 -25.58
N LYS A 4 26.01 10.39 -25.38
CA LYS A 4 24.63 10.70 -24.93
C LYS A 4 23.81 9.49 -24.44
N MET A 5 23.98 9.11 -23.18
CA MET A 5 23.10 8.13 -22.52
C MET A 5 23.01 8.43 -21.03
N PHE A 6 22.41 9.56 -20.58
CA PHE A 6 22.20 9.75 -19.13
C PHE A 6 21.24 10.90 -18.70
N CYS A 7 20.14 11.18 -19.42
CA CYS A 7 19.12 12.12 -18.89
C CYS A 7 17.74 11.47 -18.69
N TYR A 8 17.23 10.67 -19.63
CA TYR A 8 15.85 10.16 -19.54
C TYR A 8 15.64 9.05 -18.49
N GLN A 9 16.69 8.29 -18.15
CA GLN A 9 16.60 7.20 -17.16
C GLN A 9 16.78 7.68 -15.71
N ARG A 10 17.30 8.89 -15.46
CA ARG A 10 17.53 9.41 -14.10
C ARG A 10 16.22 9.75 -13.38
N GLU A 11 15.26 10.36 -14.07
CA GLU A 11 13.98 10.75 -13.46
C GLU A 11 13.14 9.50 -13.12
N GLN A 12 13.03 8.53 -14.03
CA GLN A 12 12.32 7.28 -13.77
C GLN A 12 12.95 6.44 -12.64
N THR A 13 14.28 6.43 -12.52
CA THR A 13 14.95 5.71 -11.42
C THR A 13 14.74 6.40 -10.07
N ASP A 14 14.50 7.70 -10.03
CA ASP A 14 14.22 8.44 -8.80
C ASP A 14 12.76 8.24 -8.37
N THR A 15 11.82 8.38 -9.31
CA THR A 15 10.39 8.13 -9.06
C THR A 15 10.13 6.70 -8.58
N ALA A 16 10.75 5.70 -9.21
CA ALA A 16 10.58 4.30 -8.82
C ALA A 16 11.05 4.04 -7.37
N LYS A 17 12.17 4.64 -6.96
CA LYS A 17 12.66 4.55 -5.57
C LYS A 17 11.70 5.20 -4.57
N LEU A 18 11.12 6.34 -4.94
CA LEU A 18 10.13 7.01 -4.08
C LEU A 18 8.83 6.19 -3.97
N GLN A 19 8.40 5.52 -5.04
CA GLN A 19 7.24 4.60 -4.98
C GLN A 19 7.52 3.38 -4.09
N ASP A 20 8.75 2.86 -4.12
CA ASP A 20 9.21 1.82 -3.19
C ASP A 20 9.24 2.33 -1.74
N GLU A 21 9.76 3.54 -1.51
CA GLU A 21 9.77 4.17 -0.18
C GLU A 21 8.33 4.37 0.33
N LEU A 22 7.41 4.84 -0.51
CA LEU A 22 6.00 4.98 -0.19
C LEU A 22 5.36 3.63 0.16
N THR A 23 5.68 2.57 -0.60
CA THR A 23 5.19 1.22 -0.29
C THR A 23 5.73 0.73 1.04
N GLY A 24 7.01 0.99 1.33
CA GLY A 24 7.63 0.68 2.61
C GLY A 24 6.97 1.39 3.80
N ALA A 25 6.61 2.66 3.62
CA ALA A 25 5.88 3.46 4.60
C ALA A 25 4.44 2.96 4.81
N LEU A 26 3.75 2.55 3.74
CA LEU A 26 2.41 1.97 3.81
C LEU A 26 2.38 0.65 4.57
N ILE A 27 3.37 -0.22 4.36
CA ILE A 27 3.52 -1.46 5.14
C ILE A 27 3.76 -1.13 6.62
N ALA A 28 4.55 -0.11 6.92
CA ALA A 28 4.75 0.34 8.31
C ALA A 28 3.47 0.89 8.95
N LEU A 29 2.65 1.62 8.19
CA LEU A 29 1.33 2.07 8.63
C LEU A 29 0.39 0.89 8.89
N ALA A 30 0.38 -0.11 8.00
CA ALA A 30 -0.41 -1.33 8.18
C ALA A 30 -0.03 -2.10 9.46
N ARG A 31 1.27 -2.17 9.78
CA ARG A 31 1.74 -2.75 11.05
C ARG A 31 1.34 -1.94 12.29
N ALA A 32 1.17 -0.63 12.15
CA ALA A 32 0.71 0.22 13.25
C ALA A 32 -0.77 0.03 13.59
N VAL A 33 -1.57 -0.48 12.64
CA VAL A 33 -2.99 -0.85 12.84
C VAL A 33 -3.21 -2.35 13.03
N ASP A 34 -2.13 -3.13 13.18
CA ASP A 34 -2.22 -4.56 13.42
C ASP A 34 -3.06 -4.87 14.68
N GLY A 35 -4.04 -5.78 14.52
CA GLY A 35 -4.99 -6.13 15.56
C GLY A 35 -6.17 -5.16 15.77
N ALA A 36 -6.28 -4.08 14.99
CA ALA A 36 -7.46 -3.23 15.00
C ALA A 36 -8.67 -3.94 14.34
N GLU A 37 -9.80 -3.99 15.04
CA GLU A 37 -11.03 -4.59 14.51
C GLU A 37 -11.65 -3.72 13.41
N THR A 38 -11.51 -2.39 13.55
CA THR A 38 -11.97 -1.37 12.61
C THR A 38 -10.83 -0.41 12.26
N ILE A 39 -10.74 -0.03 10.99
CA ILE A 39 -9.75 0.93 10.50
C ILE A 39 -10.43 2.29 10.40
N SER A 40 -9.82 3.33 10.98
CA SER A 40 -10.44 4.65 10.94
C SER A 40 -10.55 5.17 9.49
N PRO A 41 -11.60 5.92 9.12
CA PRO A 41 -11.79 6.43 7.74
C PRO A 41 -10.58 7.23 7.23
N ARG A 42 -9.94 8.00 8.12
CA ARG A 42 -8.71 8.72 7.80
C ARG A 42 -7.57 7.78 7.41
N THR A 43 -7.41 6.67 8.14
CA THR A 43 -6.35 5.71 7.88
C THR A 43 -6.60 4.92 6.60
N SER A 44 -7.84 4.47 6.36
CA SER A 44 -8.20 3.79 5.11
C SER A 44 -7.98 4.69 3.91
N GLN A 45 -8.40 5.96 3.97
CA GLN A 45 -8.15 6.96 2.93
C GLN A 45 -6.67 7.15 2.62
N VAL A 46 -5.83 7.27 3.64
CA VAL A 46 -4.36 7.42 3.47
C VAL A 46 -3.76 6.18 2.79
N ILE A 47 -4.19 4.98 3.19
CA ILE A 47 -3.73 3.73 2.59
C ILE A 47 -4.16 3.62 1.13
N LEU A 48 -5.45 3.84 0.85
CA LEU A 48 -6.02 3.76 -0.50
C LEU A 48 -5.34 4.77 -1.44
N LYS A 49 -5.23 6.03 -1.03
CA LYS A 49 -4.58 7.10 -1.79
C LYS A 49 -3.09 6.81 -2.03
N GLY A 50 -2.39 6.30 -1.00
CA GLY A 50 -0.99 5.91 -1.11
C GLY A 50 -0.78 4.79 -2.14
N LEU A 51 -1.58 3.74 -2.07
CA LEU A 51 -1.56 2.65 -3.05
C LEU A 51 -1.89 3.15 -4.47
N PHE A 52 -2.93 3.97 -4.60
CA PHE A 52 -3.36 4.53 -5.89
C PHE A 52 -2.26 5.37 -6.56
N THR A 53 -1.51 6.14 -5.76
CA THR A 53 -0.37 6.96 -6.24
C THR A 53 0.75 6.11 -6.85
N THR A 54 0.85 4.83 -6.46
CA THR A 54 1.88 3.88 -6.96
C THR A 54 1.41 3.00 -8.13
N ILE A 55 0.22 3.24 -8.67
CA ILE A 55 -0.22 2.59 -9.91
C ILE A 55 0.58 3.14 -11.09
N THR A 56 0.92 2.27 -12.03
CA THR A 56 1.64 2.63 -13.25
C THR A 56 0.94 3.77 -13.97
N ASN A 57 1.70 4.80 -14.33
CA ASN A 57 1.24 6.01 -15.01
C ASN A 57 0.28 6.93 -14.22
N VAL A 58 0.10 6.73 -12.91
CA VAL A 58 -0.72 7.65 -12.10
C VAL A 58 0.08 8.87 -11.62
N SER A 59 1.28 8.67 -11.07
CA SER A 59 2.11 9.79 -10.62
C SER A 59 3.57 9.63 -11.04
N PHE A 60 4.05 10.64 -11.78
CA PHE A 60 5.46 10.82 -12.16
C PHE A 60 6.09 12.03 -11.44
N ASP A 61 5.35 12.66 -10.53
CA ASP A 61 5.80 13.83 -9.79
C ASP A 61 6.41 13.40 -8.45
N ASN A 62 7.73 13.50 -8.35
CA ASN A 62 8.47 13.17 -7.14
C ASN A 62 7.98 13.97 -5.93
N ALA A 63 7.64 15.26 -6.09
CA ALA A 63 7.18 16.09 -4.98
C ALA A 63 5.82 15.62 -4.44
N ALA A 64 4.94 15.13 -5.33
CA ALA A 64 3.65 14.55 -4.95
C ALA A 64 3.84 13.23 -4.19
N ILE A 65 4.76 12.37 -4.64
CA ILE A 65 5.05 11.09 -3.97
C ILE A 65 5.67 11.34 -2.59
N GLU A 66 6.64 12.25 -2.49
CA GLU A 66 7.22 12.65 -1.20
C GLU A 66 6.18 13.23 -0.24
N LYS A 67 5.23 14.03 -0.76
CA LYS A 67 4.12 14.53 0.05
C LYS A 67 3.27 13.38 0.57
N MET A 68 2.97 12.39 -0.27
CA MET A 68 2.23 11.20 0.14
C MET A 68 2.98 10.39 1.20
N ILE A 69 4.31 10.23 1.06
CA ILE A 69 5.16 9.58 2.09
C ILE A 69 5.03 10.31 3.43
N ARG A 70 5.09 11.65 3.43
CA ARG A 70 4.90 12.47 4.64
C ARG A 70 3.51 12.30 5.24
N GLU A 71 2.46 12.25 4.42
CA GLU A 71 1.08 11.99 4.87
C GLU A 71 0.94 10.62 5.54
N VAL A 72 1.51 9.56 4.94
CA VAL A 72 1.51 8.19 5.52
C VAL A 72 2.26 8.16 6.85
N ARG A 73 3.44 8.78 6.92
CA ARG A 73 4.24 8.84 8.16
C ARG A 73 3.55 9.62 9.26
N ALA A 74 2.91 10.74 8.94
CA ALA A 74 2.15 11.53 9.89
C ALA A 74 0.93 10.76 10.44
N GLU A 75 0.26 9.98 9.58
CA GLU A 75 -0.84 9.12 10.03
C GLU A 75 -0.36 7.98 10.94
N LYS A 76 0.78 7.37 10.61
CA LYS A 76 1.44 6.38 11.47
C LYS A 76 1.76 6.98 12.84
N GLU A 77 2.41 8.15 12.88
CA GLU A 77 2.75 8.83 14.13
C GLU A 77 1.50 9.19 14.94
N ARG A 78 0.38 9.56 14.30
CA ARG A 78 -0.89 9.82 15.00
C ARG A 78 -1.41 8.58 15.72
N LEU A 79 -1.29 7.40 15.11
CA LEU A 79 -1.76 6.13 15.68
C LEU A 79 -0.84 5.63 16.80
N VAL A 80 0.47 5.86 16.66
CA VAL A 80 1.50 5.33 17.57
C VAL A 80 2.57 6.39 17.89
N PRO A 81 2.23 7.48 18.60
CA PRO A 81 3.06 8.69 18.75
C PRO A 81 4.35 8.52 19.55
N ASP A 82 4.47 7.45 20.34
CA ASP A 82 5.62 7.22 21.21
C ASP A 82 6.45 5.99 20.83
N CYS A 83 6.10 5.30 19.73
CA CYS A 83 6.87 4.14 19.27
C CYS A 83 8.30 4.54 18.84
N SER A 84 8.49 5.73 18.29
CA SER A 84 9.80 6.27 17.88
C SER A 84 10.77 6.48 19.06
N LYS A 85 10.22 6.62 20.28
CA LYS A 85 10.97 6.87 21.51
C LYS A 85 10.91 5.70 22.49
N CYS A 86 10.29 4.59 22.08
CA CYS A 86 10.10 3.47 22.99
C CYS A 86 11.46 2.86 23.37
N PRO A 87 11.70 2.60 24.67
CA PRO A 87 12.98 2.04 25.14
C PRO A 87 13.18 0.57 24.71
N SER A 88 12.16 -0.07 24.13
CA SER A 88 12.25 -1.39 23.52
C SER A 88 11.52 -1.39 22.16
N PRO A 89 12.26 -1.13 21.06
CA PRO A 89 11.71 -1.12 19.71
C PRO A 89 11.06 -2.46 19.37
N CYS A 90 9.74 -2.47 19.22
CA CYS A 90 8.98 -3.69 18.90
C CYS A 90 8.90 -3.99 17.39
N GLY A 91 9.48 -3.14 16.53
CA GLY A 91 9.46 -3.30 15.08
C GLY A 91 8.12 -3.02 14.40
N LYS A 92 7.02 -2.87 15.16
CA LYS A 92 5.67 -2.63 14.63
C LYS A 92 5.50 -1.32 13.84
N THR A 93 6.46 -0.41 13.92
CA THR A 93 6.41 0.89 13.23
C THR A 93 7.59 1.14 12.29
N ALA A 94 8.50 0.17 12.17
CA ALA A 94 9.67 0.28 11.32
C ALA A 94 9.27 0.30 9.84
N GLU A 95 9.88 1.21 9.08
CA GLU A 95 9.73 1.27 7.62
C GLU A 95 10.14 -0.07 7.00
N TYR A 96 9.36 -0.58 6.06
CA TYR A 96 9.71 -1.80 5.37
C TYR A 96 10.70 -1.52 4.23
N ASN A 97 11.85 -2.17 4.25
CA ASN A 97 12.79 -2.10 3.15
C ASN A 97 12.32 -3.00 2.00
N MET A 98 11.87 -2.39 0.89
CA MET A 98 11.38 -3.08 -0.30
C MET A 98 12.41 -4.02 -0.94
N GLN A 99 13.71 -3.80 -0.71
CA GLN A 99 14.76 -4.72 -1.16
C GLN A 99 14.61 -6.12 -0.54
N GLN A 100 13.97 -6.25 0.62
CA GLN A 100 13.64 -7.56 1.21
C GLN A 100 12.65 -8.33 0.33
N LEU A 101 11.67 -7.64 -0.27
CA LEU A 101 10.73 -8.26 -1.19
C LEU A 101 11.41 -8.58 -2.53
N TRP A 102 12.15 -7.62 -3.10
CA TRP A 102 12.76 -7.78 -4.42
C TRP A 102 13.86 -8.84 -4.49
N ASN A 103 14.55 -9.06 -3.37
CA ASN A 103 15.61 -10.06 -3.23
C ASN A 103 15.16 -11.34 -2.50
N ALA A 104 13.87 -11.49 -2.20
CA ALA A 104 13.34 -12.73 -1.65
C ALA A 104 13.47 -13.89 -2.65
N ASP A 105 13.27 -15.11 -2.15
CA ASP A 105 13.12 -16.31 -2.97
C ASP A 105 12.09 -16.09 -4.10
N GLU A 106 12.28 -16.74 -5.24
CA GLU A 106 11.48 -16.50 -6.44
C GLU A 106 9.97 -16.69 -6.20
N ASP A 107 9.59 -17.75 -5.48
CA ASP A 107 8.18 -18.06 -5.21
C ASP A 107 7.58 -17.05 -4.24
N ILE A 108 8.31 -16.72 -3.17
CA ILE A 108 7.88 -15.74 -2.17
C ILE A 108 7.76 -14.35 -2.78
N ARG A 109 8.76 -13.92 -3.57
CA ARG A 109 8.76 -12.66 -4.29
C ARG A 109 7.59 -12.59 -5.26
N SER A 110 7.32 -13.66 -5.99
CA SER A 110 6.20 -13.74 -6.95
C SER A 110 4.86 -13.54 -6.24
N LEU A 111 4.62 -14.28 -5.14
CA LEU A 111 3.38 -14.17 -4.37
C LEU A 111 3.20 -12.79 -3.71
N LYS A 112 4.25 -12.25 -3.07
CA LYS A 112 4.21 -10.89 -2.49
C LYS A 112 3.96 -9.83 -3.55
N SER A 113 4.57 -9.96 -4.72
CA SER A 113 4.37 -9.05 -5.85
C SER A 113 2.94 -9.14 -6.38
N LEU A 114 2.38 -10.34 -6.49
CA LEU A 114 1.00 -10.55 -6.93
C LEU A 114 0.00 -9.90 -5.97
N ILE A 115 0.20 -10.05 -4.65
CA ILE A 115 -0.62 -9.36 -3.65
C ILE A 115 -0.47 -7.84 -3.80
N LEU A 116 0.77 -7.33 -3.84
CA LEU A 116 1.05 -5.90 -3.91
C LEU A 116 0.42 -5.24 -5.14
N PHE A 117 0.61 -5.82 -6.32
CA PHE A 117 0.05 -5.26 -7.55
C PHE A 117 -1.48 -5.44 -7.62
N GLY A 118 -2.01 -6.53 -7.07
CA GLY A 118 -3.45 -6.74 -6.93
C GLY A 118 -4.11 -5.64 -6.09
N ILE A 119 -3.59 -5.38 -4.89
CA ILE A 119 -4.14 -4.33 -4.01
C ILE A 119 -3.91 -2.93 -4.57
N ARG A 120 -2.82 -2.66 -5.31
CA ARG A 120 -2.67 -1.38 -6.02
C ARG A 120 -3.81 -1.17 -7.02
N GLY A 121 -4.11 -2.15 -7.87
CA GLY A 121 -5.22 -2.06 -8.81
C GLY A 121 -6.58 -1.87 -8.11
N MET A 122 -6.84 -2.65 -7.06
CA MET A 122 -8.09 -2.58 -6.29
C MET A 122 -8.29 -1.25 -5.57
N SER A 123 -7.18 -0.62 -5.13
CA SER A 123 -7.24 0.65 -4.41
C SER A 123 -7.87 1.75 -5.25
N ALA A 124 -7.75 1.71 -6.58
CA ALA A 124 -8.42 2.65 -7.46
C ALA A 124 -9.94 2.60 -7.31
N TYR A 125 -10.53 1.39 -7.34
CA TYR A 125 -11.97 1.22 -7.21
C TYR A 125 -12.47 1.63 -5.82
N ALA A 126 -11.79 1.18 -4.77
CA ALA A 126 -12.15 1.52 -3.40
C ALA A 126 -11.98 3.03 -3.11
N TYR A 127 -10.92 3.66 -3.63
CA TYR A 127 -10.71 5.11 -3.50
C TYR A 127 -11.82 5.90 -4.20
N LEU A 128 -12.20 5.53 -5.43
CA LEU A 128 -13.29 6.19 -6.15
C LEU A 128 -14.64 6.03 -5.46
N ALA A 129 -14.92 4.84 -4.92
CA ALA A 129 -16.12 4.62 -4.11
C ALA A 129 -16.11 5.50 -2.84
N ASN A 130 -14.96 5.59 -2.16
CA ASN A 130 -14.82 6.41 -0.96
C ASN A 130 -14.99 7.91 -1.24
N VAL A 131 -14.56 8.40 -2.40
CA VAL A 131 -14.81 9.79 -2.85
C VAL A 131 -16.31 10.08 -3.03
N LEU A 132 -17.11 9.04 -3.27
CA LEU A 132 -18.57 9.10 -3.37
C LEU A 132 -19.27 8.79 -2.05
N ASP A 133 -18.54 8.76 -0.92
CA ASP A 133 -19.01 8.41 0.42
C ASP A 133 -19.48 6.95 0.58
N TYR A 134 -19.01 6.03 -0.29
CA TYR A 134 -19.21 4.59 -0.15
C TYR A 134 -17.94 3.92 0.37
N GLU A 135 -18.08 3.21 1.49
CA GLU A 135 -17.01 2.42 2.07
C GLU A 135 -17.51 1.07 2.57
N ASP A 136 -16.57 0.13 2.72
CA ASP A 136 -16.81 -1.20 3.27
C ASP A 136 -15.67 -1.54 4.24
N ASP A 137 -16.03 -1.90 5.47
CA ASP A 137 -15.07 -2.17 6.54
C ASP A 137 -14.17 -3.38 6.23
N GLU A 138 -14.71 -4.38 5.54
CA GLU A 138 -13.95 -5.58 5.17
C GLU A 138 -12.92 -5.24 4.09
N VAL A 139 -13.31 -4.46 3.09
CA VAL A 139 -12.42 -3.92 2.05
C VAL A 139 -11.30 -3.11 2.71
N ASN A 140 -11.65 -2.14 3.56
CA ASN A 140 -10.70 -1.25 4.23
C ASN A 140 -9.71 -2.03 5.13
N ARG A 141 -10.21 -3.01 5.89
CA ARG A 141 -9.38 -3.87 6.73
C ARG A 141 -8.45 -4.74 5.90
N PHE A 142 -8.94 -5.28 4.78
CA PHE A 142 -8.13 -6.16 3.93
C PHE A 142 -6.93 -5.45 3.30
N PHE A 143 -7.04 -4.17 2.93
CA PHE A 143 -5.87 -3.42 2.45
C PHE A 143 -4.75 -3.37 3.50
N CYS A 144 -5.09 -3.20 4.78
CA CYS A 144 -4.13 -3.24 5.88
C CYS A 144 -3.56 -4.66 6.06
N GLU A 145 -4.43 -5.66 6.07
CA GLU A 145 -4.04 -7.07 6.20
C GLU A 145 -3.05 -7.49 5.10
N ALA A 146 -3.34 -7.17 3.84
CA ALA A 146 -2.50 -7.52 2.70
C ALA A 146 -1.11 -6.87 2.79
N LEU A 147 -1.05 -5.57 3.12
CA LEU A 147 0.21 -4.85 3.34
C LEU A 147 1.01 -5.44 4.51
N PHE A 148 0.34 -5.80 5.60
CA PHE A 148 0.96 -6.46 6.75
C PHE A 148 1.58 -7.80 6.35
N ARG A 149 0.82 -8.65 5.65
CA ARG A 149 1.26 -9.97 5.17
C ARG A 149 2.48 -9.86 4.27
N ILE A 150 2.49 -8.91 3.32
CA ILE A 150 3.66 -8.65 2.46
C ILE A 150 4.92 -8.37 3.30
N GLY A 151 4.76 -7.61 4.39
CA GLY A 151 5.86 -7.21 5.25
C GLY A 151 6.31 -8.25 6.28
N TYR A 152 5.60 -9.36 6.46
CA TYR A 152 5.85 -10.29 7.58
C TYR A 152 5.93 -11.77 7.17
N GLU A 153 5.08 -12.20 6.24
CA GLU A 153 5.01 -13.60 5.84
C GLU A 153 6.15 -13.98 4.89
N GLU A 154 6.74 -15.16 5.08
CA GLU A 154 7.85 -15.66 4.25
C GLU A 154 7.60 -17.09 3.75
N SER A 155 6.35 -17.57 3.78
CA SER A 155 5.99 -18.92 3.33
C SER A 155 4.90 -18.89 2.27
N VAL A 156 4.96 -19.84 1.33
CA VAL A 156 3.96 -20.00 0.28
C VAL A 156 2.59 -20.32 0.90
N GLU A 157 2.56 -21.14 1.94
CA GLU A 157 1.36 -21.60 2.62
C GLU A 157 0.59 -20.46 3.29
N THR A 158 1.30 -19.42 3.76
CA THR A 158 0.66 -18.24 4.38
C THR A 158 0.34 -17.13 3.37
N LEU A 159 1.11 -17.02 2.29
CA LEU A 159 0.90 -16.02 1.25
C LEU A 159 -0.19 -16.40 0.25
N LEU A 160 -0.31 -17.69 -0.12
CA LEU A 160 -1.27 -18.16 -1.11
C LEU A 160 -2.74 -17.87 -0.72
N PRO A 161 -3.19 -18.09 0.53
CA PRO A 161 -4.52 -17.70 0.96
C PRO A 161 -4.77 -16.19 0.81
N THR A 162 -3.74 -15.37 1.06
CA THR A 162 -3.84 -13.91 0.89
C THR A 162 -4.03 -13.55 -0.58
N VAL A 163 -3.32 -14.20 -1.50
CA VAL A 163 -3.51 -14.03 -2.96
C VAL A 163 -4.95 -14.36 -3.38
N LEU A 164 -5.52 -15.46 -2.90
CA LEU A 164 -6.91 -15.82 -3.23
C LEU A 164 -7.89 -14.77 -2.70
N LYS A 165 -7.68 -14.32 -1.46
CA LYS A 165 -8.48 -13.27 -0.84
C LYS A 165 -8.39 -11.93 -1.57
N VAL A 166 -7.24 -11.61 -2.21
CA VAL A 166 -7.15 -10.44 -3.11
C VAL A 166 -8.20 -10.53 -4.22
N GLY A 167 -8.37 -11.70 -4.85
CA GLY A 167 -9.39 -11.90 -5.89
C GLY A 167 -10.82 -11.72 -5.37
N GLU A 168 -11.12 -12.25 -4.18
CA GLU A 168 -12.44 -12.11 -3.55
C GLU A 168 -12.78 -10.65 -3.22
N ILE A 169 -11.84 -9.94 -2.59
CA ILE A 169 -12.04 -8.53 -2.23
C ILE A 169 -12.03 -7.63 -3.46
N HIS A 170 -11.33 -8.00 -4.55
CA HIS A 170 -11.40 -7.28 -5.82
C HIS A 170 -12.84 -7.20 -6.36
N LEU A 171 -13.58 -8.31 -6.30
CA LEU A 171 -15.00 -8.35 -6.69
C LEU A 171 -15.84 -7.42 -5.81
N LYS A 172 -15.57 -7.37 -4.49
CA LYS A 172 -16.26 -6.46 -3.57
C LYS A 172 -15.97 -4.99 -3.88
N CYS A 173 -14.72 -4.62 -4.18
CA CYS A 173 -14.38 -3.26 -4.58
C CYS A 173 -15.12 -2.83 -5.86
N MET A 174 -15.24 -3.71 -6.85
CA MET A 174 -15.98 -3.42 -8.08
C MET A 174 -17.48 -3.27 -7.79
N ALA A 175 -18.07 -4.15 -6.98
CA ALA A 175 -19.48 -4.04 -6.59
C ALA A 175 -19.77 -2.77 -5.78
N LEU A 176 -18.85 -2.38 -4.89
CA LEU A 176 -18.96 -1.16 -4.09
C LEU A 176 -18.95 0.09 -4.99
N LEU A 177 -18.06 0.13 -5.97
CA LEU A 177 -18.00 1.24 -6.93
C LEU A 177 -19.21 1.26 -7.88
N ASP A 178 -19.70 0.11 -8.32
CA ASP A 178 -20.91 0.01 -9.13
C ASP A 178 -22.14 0.55 -8.37
N LYS A 179 -22.30 0.15 -7.11
CA LYS A 179 -23.32 0.69 -6.21
C LYS A 179 -23.21 2.21 -6.07
N ALA A 180 -22.00 2.71 -5.81
CA ALA A 180 -21.75 4.14 -5.67
C ALA A 180 -22.16 4.94 -6.92
N ASN A 181 -21.89 4.41 -8.11
CA ASN A 181 -22.24 5.08 -9.36
C ASN A 181 -23.73 4.96 -9.71
N THR A 182 -24.40 3.88 -9.32
CA THR A 182 -25.81 3.63 -9.67
C THR A 182 -26.78 4.32 -8.72
N GLU A 183 -26.44 4.49 -7.45
CA GLU A 183 -27.29 5.16 -6.46
C GLU A 183 -27.20 6.70 -6.52
N ILE A 184 -26.13 7.24 -7.12
CA ILE A 184 -25.95 8.69 -7.33
C ILE A 184 -26.60 9.16 -8.65
N CYS A 185 -26.87 8.24 -9.59
CA CYS A 185 -27.51 8.54 -10.87
C CYS A 185 -29.05 8.58 -10.80
#